data_AF-A0A3D3L2Y9-F1
#
_entry.id   AF-A0A3D3L2Y9-F1
#
_cell.length_a   1.000
_cell.length_b   1.000
_cell.length_c   1.000
_cell.angle_alpha   90.00
_cell.angle_beta   90.00
_cell.angle_gamma   90.00
#
_symmetry.space_group_name_H-M   'P 1'
#
loop_
_entity.id
_entity.type
_entity.pdbx_description
1 polymer ?
#
loop_
_entity_poly.entity_id
_entity_poly.type
_entity_poly.pdbx_seq_one_letter_code
_entity_poly.pdbx_strand_id
1 'polypeptide(L)'
;MSKVTEEQKMHHYMGIEMNIQTWNLLGKEDRNEQDDVRMVNFAQASLYHWRKSYKYEPVNEQRGQWMLSHVYAVLVSFILC
;
A
#
# COMPACT_ATOMS: atom_id res chain seq x y z
N MET A 1 -23.44 -12.79 15.22
CA MET A 1 -22.49 -12.04 14.38
C MET A 1 -23.24 -11.26 13.32
N SER A 2 -22.99 -9.96 13.18
CA SER A 2 -23.44 -9.23 11.99
C SER A 2 -22.72 -9.79 10.75
N LYS A 3 -23.43 -9.85 9.63
CA LYS A 3 -22.89 -10.32 8.36
C LYS A 3 -21.92 -9.25 7.81
N VAL A 4 -20.68 -9.65 7.49
CA VAL A 4 -19.71 -8.77 6.82
C VAL A 4 -20.23 -8.42 5.43
N THR A 5 -20.20 -7.14 5.07
CA THR A 5 -20.66 -6.66 3.76
C THR A 5 -19.64 -6.94 2.65
N GLU A 6 -20.08 -6.94 1.40
CA GLU A 6 -19.16 -7.10 0.26
C GLU A 6 -18.17 -5.93 0.16
N GLU A 7 -18.59 -4.72 0.50
CA GLU A 7 -17.71 -3.54 0.58
C GLU A 7 -16.58 -3.75 1.61
N GLN A 8 -16.91 -4.27 2.80
CA GLN A 8 -15.92 -4.57 3.82
C GLN A 8 -14.91 -5.65 3.38
N LYS A 9 -15.39 -6.68 2.67
CA LYS A 9 -14.52 -7.71 2.07
C LYS A 9 -13.61 -7.13 0.99
N MET A 10 -14.15 -6.24 0.15
CA MET A 10 -13.38 -5.53 -0.87
C MET A 10 -12.27 -4.69 -0.24
N HIS A 11 -12.54 -3.96 0.86
CA HIS A 11 -11.48 -3.23 1.56
C HIS A 11 -10.36 -4.15 2.07
N HIS A 12 -10.69 -5.34 2.59
CA HIS A 12 -9.66 -6.31 2.96
C HIS A 12 -8.81 -6.76 1.77
N TYR A 13 -9.46 -7.17 0.68
CA TYR A 13 -8.78 -7.60 -0.54
C TYR A 13 -7.87 -6.51 -1.10
N MET A 14 -8.39 -5.28 -1.23
CA MET A 14 -7.64 -4.15 -1.78
C MET A 14 -6.46 -3.73 -0.88
N GLY A 15 -6.58 -3.87 0.44
CA GLY A 15 -5.47 -3.61 1.36
C GLY A 15 -4.27 -4.52 1.08
N ILE A 16 -4.53 -5.80 0.80
CA ILE A 16 -3.53 -6.80 0.43
C ILE A 16 -3.00 -6.54 -0.98
N GLU A 17 -3.90 -6.40 -1.96
CA GLU A 17 -3.54 -6.26 -3.37
C GLU A 17 -2.66 -5.03 -3.60
N MET A 18 -3.04 -3.86 -3.08
CA MET A 18 -2.24 -2.64 -3.23
C MET A 18 -0.87 -2.76 -2.57
N ASN A 19 -0.77 -3.45 -1.42
CA ASN A 19 0.54 -3.70 -0.78
C ASN A 19 1.43 -4.61 -1.64
N ILE A 20 0.87 -5.65 -2.25
CA ILE A 20 1.61 -6.54 -3.17
C ILE A 20 2.09 -5.73 -4.39
N GLN A 21 1.23 -4.89 -4.97
CA GLN A 21 1.60 -4.07 -6.11
C GLN A 21 2.70 -3.05 -5.77
N THR A 22 2.69 -2.47 -4.56
CA THR A 22 3.80 -1.63 -4.09
C THR A 22 5.12 -2.41 -4.05
N TRP A 23 5.13 -3.64 -3.51
CA TRP A 23 6.34 -4.48 -3.49
C TRP A 23 6.83 -4.86 -4.88
N ASN A 24 5.92 -5.19 -5.80
CA ASN A 24 6.26 -5.48 -7.19
C ASN A 24 6.95 -4.28 -7.85
N LEU A 25 6.45 -3.07 -7.61
CA LEU A 25 7.09 -1.85 -8.10
C LEU A 25 8.45 -1.63 -7.44
N LEU A 26 8.57 -1.78 -6.12
CA LEU A 26 9.86 -1.66 -5.41
C LEU A 26 10.94 -2.60 -5.96
N GLY A 27 10.55 -3.81 -6.39
CA GLY A 27 11.46 -4.79 -6.98
C GLY A 27 11.71 -4.67 -8.48
N LYS A 28 11.02 -3.76 -9.19
CA LYS A 28 11.19 -3.55 -10.63
C LYS A 28 12.49 -2.77 -10.91
N GLU A 29 13.35 -3.29 -11.80
CA GLU A 29 14.65 -2.69 -12.13
C GLU A 29 14.53 -1.45 -13.03
N ASP A 30 13.59 -1.46 -13.98
CA ASP A 30 13.38 -0.42 -14.99
C ASP A 30 12.15 0.47 -14.68
N ARG A 31 12.03 0.91 -13.42
CA ARG A 31 10.97 1.86 -13.04
C ARG A 31 11.14 3.20 -13.76
N ASN A 32 10.02 3.75 -14.23
CA ASN A 32 9.92 5.11 -14.72
C ASN A 32 9.15 6.01 -13.73
N GLU A 33 9.08 7.32 -14.01
CA GLU A 33 8.37 8.28 -13.15
C GLU A 33 6.89 7.93 -12.90
N GLN A 34 6.21 7.32 -13.88
CA GLN A 34 4.82 6.89 -13.68
C GLN A 34 4.72 5.69 -12.74
N ASP A 35 5.70 4.79 -12.77
CA ASP A 35 5.81 3.67 -11.83
C ASP A 35 6.03 4.20 -10.40
N ASP A 36 6.87 5.22 -10.24
CA ASP A 36 7.12 5.86 -8.95
C ASP A 36 5.86 6.53 -8.38
N VAL A 37 5.11 7.26 -9.21
CA VAL A 37 3.81 7.82 -8.83
C VAL A 37 2.82 6.73 -8.44
N ARG A 38 2.74 5.63 -9.20
CA ARG A 38 1.89 4.47 -8.87
C ARG A 38 2.29 3.83 -7.54
N MET A 39 3.59 3.75 -7.26
CA MET A 39 4.10 3.15 -6.03
C MET A 39 3.61 3.91 -4.79
N VAL A 40 3.66 5.25 -4.82
CA VAL A 40 3.10 6.11 -3.77
C VAL A 40 1.59 5.90 -3.63
N ASN A 41 0.86 5.94 -4.75
CA ASN A 41 -0.59 5.78 -4.76
C ASN A 41 -1.03 4.43 -4.19
N PHE A 42 -0.35 3.33 -4.54
CA PHE A 42 -0.66 2.00 -4.02
C PHE A 42 -0.32 1.87 -2.53
N ALA A 43 0.80 2.43 -2.06
CA ALA A 43 1.12 2.42 -0.64
C ALA A 43 0.06 3.15 0.19
N GLN A 44 -0.37 4.34 -0.27
CA GLN A 44 -1.45 5.11 0.37
C GLN A 44 -2.80 4.37 0.32
N ALA A 45 -3.15 3.81 -0.84
CA ALA A 45 -4.39 3.04 -1.02
C ALA A 45 -4.41 1.81 -0.10
N SER A 46 -3.31 1.07 0.01
CA SER A 46 -3.21 -0.08 0.93
C SER A 46 -3.53 0.32 2.37
N LEU A 47 -2.88 1.38 2.88
CA LEU A 47 -3.11 1.87 4.24
C LEU A 47 -4.58 2.30 4.45
N TYR A 48 -5.15 3.00 3.48
CA TYR A 48 -6.56 3.39 3.51
C TYR A 48 -7.51 2.19 3.56
N HIS A 49 -7.28 1.19 2.72
CA HIS A 49 -8.11 -0.02 2.65
C HIS A 49 -7.96 -0.89 3.92
N TRP A 50 -6.76 -0.98 4.50
CA TRP A 50 -6.55 -1.66 5.78
C TRP A 50 -7.39 -1.05 6.90
N ARG A 51 -7.40 0.28 7.03
CA ARG A 51 -8.20 1.00 8.04
C ARG A 51 -9.71 0.75 7.92
N LYS A 52 -10.18 0.32 6.75
CA LYS A 52 -11.59 0.00 6.48
C LYS A 52 -11.89 -1.51 6.44
N SER A 53 -10.88 -2.34 6.60
CA SER A 53 -11.03 -3.79 6.56
C SER A 53 -11.82 -4.31 7.76
N TYR A 54 -12.73 -5.27 7.52
CA TYR A 54 -13.38 -6.00 8.63
C TYR A 54 -12.43 -6.90 9.43
N LYS A 55 -11.23 -7.18 8.89
CA LYS A 55 -10.13 -7.88 9.56
C LYS A 55 -9.01 -6.90 9.96
N TYR A 56 -9.37 -5.65 10.24
CA TYR A 56 -8.41 -4.67 10.69
C TYR A 56 -7.75 -5.11 12.00
N GLU A 57 -6.45 -4.90 12.09
CA GLU A 57 -5.63 -5.09 13.28
C GLU A 57 -4.59 -3.96 13.30
N PRO A 58 -4.15 -3.48 14.48
CA PRO A 58 -3.15 -2.41 14.57
C PRO A 58 -1.84 -2.70 13.81
N VAL A 59 -1.49 -3.98 13.62
CA VAL A 59 -0.31 -4.39 12.83
C VAL A 59 -0.46 -4.03 11.35
N ASN A 60 -1.68 -4.03 10.81
CA ASN A 60 -1.94 -3.68 9.42
C ASN A 60 -1.68 -2.19 9.17
N GLU A 61 -2.10 -1.33 10.10
CA GLU A 61 -1.79 0.11 10.04
C GLU A 61 -0.29 0.37 10.17
N GLN A 62 0.39 -0.27 11.12
CA GLN A 62 1.85 -0.13 11.27
C GLN A 62 2.59 -0.53 9.99
N ARG A 63 2.22 -1.66 9.37
CA ARG A 63 2.80 -2.11 8.09
C ARG A 63 2.53 -1.11 6.96
N GLY A 64 1.32 -0.59 6.85
CA GLY A 64 0.97 0.40 5.83
C GLY A 64 1.71 1.73 6.00
N GLN A 65 1.85 2.22 7.24
CA GLN A 65 2.63 3.42 7.55
C GLN A 65 4.13 3.22 7.26
N TRP A 66 4.67 2.06 7.66
CA TRP A 66 6.05 1.70 7.34
C TRP A 66 6.29 1.65 5.83
N MET A 67 5.39 1.00 5.08
CA MET A 67 5.47 0.92 3.62
C MET A 67 5.50 2.30 2.98
N LEU A 68 4.58 3.19 3.38
CA LEU A 68 4.52 4.55 2.85
C LEU A 68 5.81 5.32 3.15
N SER A 69 6.33 5.22 4.38
CA SER A 69 7.62 5.84 4.75
C SER A 69 8.78 5.26 3.93
N HIS A 70 8.80 3.95 3.70
CA HIS A 70 9.83 3.27 2.92
C HIS A 70 9.81 3.72 1.46
N VAL A 71 8.63 3.76 0.83
CA VAL A 71 8.45 4.28 -0.54
C VAL A 71 8.99 5.70 -0.66
N TYR A 72 8.64 6.60 0.26
CA TYR A 72 9.19 7.96 0.23
C TYR A 72 10.71 7.99 0.41
N ALA A 73 11.29 7.17 1.28
CA ALA A 73 12.75 7.10 1.45
C ALA A 73 13.46 6.62 0.17
N VAL A 74 12.89 5.64 -0.53
CA VAL A 74 13.41 5.13 -1.80
C VAL A 74 13.37 6.21 -2.89
N LEU A 75 12.24 6.92 -3.02
CA LEU A 75 12.07 7.96 -4.06
C LEU A 75 12.88 9.23 -3.79
N VAL A 76 13.00 9.65 -2.53
CA VAL A 76 13.83 10.82 -2.16
C VAL A 76 15.31 10.56 -2.45
N SER A 77 15.77 9.30 -2.34
CA SER A 77 17.15 8.93 -2.64
C SER A 77 17.52 9.13 -4.13
N PHE A 78 16.54 9.17 -5.04
CA PHE A 78 16.77 9.38 -6.47
C PHE A 78 16.87 10.86 -6.89
N ILE A 79 16.36 11.80 -6.10
CA ILE A 79 16.36 13.24 -6.46
C ILE A 79 17.68 13.94 -6.08
N LEU A 80 18.48 13.33 -5.21
CA LEU A 80 19.69 13.93 -4.64
C LEU A 80 21.01 13.41 -5.23
N CYS A 81 20.99 12.58 -6.27
CA CYS A 81 22.20 12.02 -6.89
C CYS A 81 22.32 12.38 -8.38
#